data_AF-A0A924Y888-F1
#
_entry.id   AF-A0A924Y888-F1
#
_cell.length_a   1.000
_cell.length_b   1.000
_cell.length_c   1.000
_cell.angle_alpha   90.00
_cell.angle_beta   90.00
_cell.angle_gamma   90.00
#
_symmetry.space_group_name_H-M   'P 1'
#
loop_
_entity.id
_entity.type
_entity.pdbx_description
1 polymer ?
#
loop_
_entity_poly.entity_id
_entity_poly.type
_entity_poly.pdbx_seq_one_letter_code
_entity_poly.pdbx_strand_id
1 'polypeptide(L)'
;MQTVFDTGEIYNRGLTDPTALSPDERLIYLIQEIECYSAMEGWDGFFRSPVAMPYYNELKDGLRMIQANASLEVLIAYEQEIIGLGFTVTNDGIDDMLASDVFDALDPPHNYTDDWSKYSDELWELLREHLAPKEIVLRLHFSENP
;
A
#
# COMPACT_ATOMS: atom_id res chain seq x y z
N MET A 1 23.61 -16.13 -8.31
CA MET A 1 22.54 -17.17 -8.22
C MET A 1 21.29 -16.36 -8.01
N GLN A 2 20.36 -16.35 -8.96
CA GLN A 2 19.22 -15.43 -8.87
C GLN A 2 18.29 -15.83 -7.72
N THR A 3 17.98 -14.86 -6.87
CA THR A 3 16.98 -14.99 -5.80
C THR A 3 15.61 -14.70 -6.42
N VAL A 4 14.60 -15.49 -6.08
CA VAL A 4 13.23 -15.27 -6.57
C VAL A 4 12.38 -14.79 -5.42
N PHE A 5 11.73 -13.64 -5.61
CA PHE A 5 10.72 -13.12 -4.71
C PHE A 5 9.34 -13.41 -5.31
N ASP A 6 8.61 -14.33 -4.70
CA ASP A 6 7.22 -14.62 -5.07
C ASP A 6 6.29 -13.74 -4.22
N THR A 7 5.57 -12.84 -4.89
CA THR A 7 4.66 -11.90 -4.22
C THR A 7 3.60 -12.62 -3.39
N GLY A 8 3.06 -13.76 -3.84
CA GLY A 8 2.07 -14.51 -3.08
C GLY A 8 2.64 -15.15 -1.82
N GLU A 9 3.87 -15.69 -1.88
CA GLU A 9 4.56 -16.23 -0.70
C GLU A 9 4.91 -15.13 0.30
N ILE A 10 5.46 -14.01 -0.18
CA ILE A 10 5.81 -12.85 0.62
C ILE A 10 4.56 -12.28 1.30
N TYR A 11 3.46 -12.16 0.55
CA TYR A 11 2.19 -11.67 1.07
C TYR A 11 1.67 -12.54 2.21
N ASN A 12 1.61 -13.86 2.01
CA ASN A 12 1.16 -14.80 3.04
C ASN A 12 2.04 -14.76 4.32
N ARG A 13 3.36 -14.62 4.16
CA ARG A 13 4.29 -14.43 5.28
C ARG A 13 4.04 -13.09 5.98
N GLY A 14 3.82 -12.01 5.23
CA GLY A 14 3.53 -10.68 5.74
C GLY A 14 2.24 -10.60 6.53
N LEU A 15 1.17 -11.28 6.09
CA LEU A 15 -0.08 -11.36 6.85
C LEU A 15 0.09 -12.00 8.23
N THR A 16 1.10 -12.86 8.41
CA THR A 16 1.35 -13.56 9.67
C THR A 16 2.36 -12.80 10.55
N ASP A 17 3.50 -12.40 9.98
CA ASP A 17 4.58 -11.71 10.68
C ASP A 17 5.42 -10.84 9.73
N PRO A 18 5.06 -9.55 9.55
CA PRO A 18 5.84 -8.62 8.73
C PRO A 18 7.27 -8.37 9.25
N THR A 19 7.56 -8.66 10.53
CA THR A 19 8.91 -8.47 11.11
C THR A 19 9.90 -9.48 10.54
N ALA A 20 9.42 -10.65 10.12
CA ALA A 20 10.21 -11.71 9.51
C ALA A 20 10.54 -11.43 8.02
N LEU A 21 9.97 -10.39 7.43
CA LEU A 21 10.29 -9.95 6.07
C LEU A 21 11.50 -9.01 6.08
N SER A 22 12.39 -9.17 5.10
CA SER A 22 13.40 -8.17 4.78
C SER A 22 12.76 -6.86 4.30
N PRO A 23 13.47 -5.72 4.28
CA PRO A 23 12.90 -4.45 3.83
C PRO A 23 12.30 -4.49 2.41
N ASP A 24 12.96 -5.17 1.48
CA ASP A 24 12.45 -5.30 0.10
C ASP A 24 11.19 -6.20 0.05
N GLU A 25 11.19 -7.32 0.79
CA GLU A 25 10.00 -8.18 0.91
C GLU A 25 8.83 -7.45 1.59
N ARG A 26 9.12 -6.61 2.59
CA ARG A 26 8.10 -5.85 3.29
C ARG A 26 7.49 -4.78 2.39
N LEU A 27 8.29 -4.12 1.56
CA LEU A 27 7.77 -3.19 0.56
C LEU A 27 6.81 -3.90 -0.42
N ILE A 28 7.19 -5.09 -0.90
CA ILE A 28 6.32 -5.93 -1.74
C ILE A 28 5.01 -6.25 -1.02
N TYR A 29 5.08 -6.71 0.23
CA TYR A 29 3.92 -7.02 1.06
C TYR A 29 2.99 -5.80 1.22
N LEU A 30 3.54 -4.63 1.53
CA LEU A 30 2.74 -3.42 1.78
C LEU A 30 2.05 -2.90 0.51
N ILE A 31 2.74 -2.96 -0.64
CA ILE A 31 2.13 -2.61 -1.93
C ILE A 31 0.98 -3.56 -2.23
N GLN A 32 1.21 -4.87 -2.11
CA GLN A 32 0.19 -5.89 -2.33
C GLN A 32 -1.00 -5.74 -1.37
N GLU A 33 -0.75 -5.42 -0.09
CA GLU A 33 -1.79 -5.21 0.92
C GLU A 33 -2.70 -4.03 0.56
N ILE A 34 -2.13 -2.88 0.13
CA ILE A 34 -2.95 -1.74 -0.34
C ILE A 34 -3.81 -2.15 -1.53
N GLU A 35 -3.24 -2.84 -2.51
CA GLU A 35 -3.98 -3.28 -3.71
C GLU A 35 -5.11 -4.26 -3.35
N CYS A 36 -4.85 -5.21 -2.45
CA CYS A 36 -5.86 -6.15 -1.95
C CYS A 36 -7.02 -5.44 -1.25
N TYR A 37 -6.74 -4.55 -0.29
CA TYR A 37 -7.81 -3.81 0.41
C TYR A 37 -8.56 -2.89 -0.54
N SER A 38 -7.84 -2.16 -1.40
CA SER A 38 -8.45 -1.27 -2.39
C SER A 38 -9.45 -2.02 -3.28
N ALA A 39 -9.16 -3.27 -3.65
CA ALA A 39 -10.05 -4.09 -4.45
C ALA A 39 -11.21 -4.73 -3.67
N MET A 40 -11.04 -5.02 -2.37
CA MET A 40 -12.00 -5.82 -1.59
C MET A 40 -12.86 -5.01 -0.62
N GLU A 41 -12.23 -4.12 0.14
CA GLU A 41 -12.84 -3.42 1.29
C GLU A 41 -12.87 -1.90 1.11
N GLY A 42 -12.25 -1.39 0.04
CA GLY A 42 -12.05 0.02 -0.21
C GLY A 42 -10.71 0.53 0.33
N TRP A 43 -10.36 1.75 -0.10
CA TRP A 43 -9.09 2.40 0.20
C TRP A 43 -8.72 2.41 1.69
N ASP A 44 -9.70 2.69 2.56
CA ASP A 44 -9.46 2.86 4.00
C ASP A 44 -9.08 1.55 4.71
N GLY A 45 -9.38 0.39 4.10
CA GLY A 45 -9.13 -0.93 4.69
C GLY A 45 -7.66 -1.15 5.07
N PHE A 46 -6.73 -0.70 4.23
CA PHE A 46 -5.30 -0.78 4.54
C PHE A 46 -4.93 -0.01 5.82
N PHE A 47 -5.46 1.19 6.00
CA PHE A 47 -5.11 2.08 7.12
C PHE A 47 -5.71 1.63 8.45
N ARG A 48 -6.66 0.70 8.39
CA ARG A 48 -7.28 0.03 9.53
C ARG A 48 -6.62 -1.32 9.84
N SER A 49 -5.68 -1.78 9.01
CA SER A 49 -4.94 -3.02 9.27
C SER A 49 -3.99 -2.84 10.46
N PRO A 50 -4.18 -3.57 11.57
CA PRO A 50 -3.29 -3.49 12.74
C PRO A 50 -1.92 -4.11 12.44
N VAL A 51 -1.82 -4.92 11.38
CA VAL A 51 -0.59 -5.58 10.96
C VAL A 51 0.21 -4.70 10.00
N ALA A 52 -0.45 -4.06 9.04
CA ALA A 52 0.24 -3.29 8.00
C ALA A 52 0.53 -1.83 8.41
N MET A 53 -0.40 -1.17 9.12
CA MET A 53 -0.27 0.25 9.45
C MET A 53 0.99 0.63 10.26
N PRO A 54 1.52 -0.21 11.19
CA PRO A 54 2.79 0.08 11.84
C PRO A 54 3.97 0.31 10.87
N TYR A 55 3.88 -0.21 9.65
CA TYR A 55 4.88 -0.10 8.59
C TYR A 55 4.54 0.92 7.52
N TYR A 56 3.48 1.71 7.72
CA TYR A 56 3.03 2.68 6.71
C TYR A 56 4.09 3.73 6.35
N ASN A 57 4.91 4.17 7.32
CA ASN A 57 6.04 5.06 7.01
C ASN A 57 7.12 4.36 6.19
N GLU A 58 7.35 3.05 6.41
CA GLU A 58 8.29 2.28 5.60
C GLU A 58 7.80 2.10 4.16
N LEU A 59 6.49 1.96 3.95
CA LEU A 59 5.92 2.01 2.60
C LEU A 59 6.29 3.32 1.91
N LYS A 60 6.03 4.48 2.55
CA LYS A 60 6.36 5.79 1.97
C LYS A 60 7.85 5.94 1.67
N ASP A 61 8.72 5.47 2.57
CA ASP A 61 10.17 5.50 2.36
C ASP A 61 10.60 4.57 1.22
N GLY A 62 9.97 3.40 1.10
CA GLY A 62 10.16 2.48 -0.01
C GLY A 62 9.75 3.07 -1.35
N LEU A 63 8.59 3.73 -1.42
CA LEU A 63 8.13 4.44 -2.62
C LEU A 63 9.10 5.56 -3.03
N ARG A 64 9.63 6.33 -2.07
CA ARG A 64 10.68 7.33 -2.34
C ARG A 64 11.94 6.70 -2.89
N MET A 65 12.37 5.58 -2.30
CA MET A 65 13.58 4.87 -2.70
C MET A 65 13.51 4.39 -4.14
N ILE A 66 12.37 3.84 -4.55
CA ILE A 66 12.14 3.38 -5.93
C ILE A 66 11.64 4.49 -6.87
N GLN A 67 11.58 5.74 -6.39
CA GLN A 67 11.13 6.93 -7.13
C GLN A 67 9.69 6.84 -7.67
N ALA A 68 8.82 6.07 -7.00
CA ALA A 68 7.38 5.96 -7.30
C ALA A 68 6.62 7.20 -6.79
N ASN A 69 6.93 8.37 -7.36
CA ASN A 69 6.43 9.66 -6.90
C ASN A 69 4.91 9.78 -7.04
N ALA A 70 4.33 9.29 -8.14
CA ALA A 70 2.89 9.35 -8.37
C ALA A 70 2.11 8.56 -7.30
N SER A 71 2.51 7.31 -7.04
CA SER A 71 1.91 6.49 -5.97
C SER A 71 2.09 7.13 -4.59
N LEU A 72 3.26 7.73 -4.33
CA LEU A 72 3.53 8.43 -3.08
C LEU A 72 2.64 9.68 -2.92
N GLU A 73 2.38 10.43 -3.99
CA GLU A 73 1.51 11.60 -3.99
C GLU A 73 0.06 11.21 -3.64
N VAL A 74 -0.44 10.06 -4.08
CA VAL A 74 -1.76 9.54 -3.69
C VAL A 74 -1.85 9.35 -2.17
N LEU A 75 -0.84 8.71 -1.56
CA LEU A 75 -0.77 8.52 -0.10
C LEU A 75 -0.72 9.86 0.65
N ILE A 76 0.10 10.80 0.17
CA ILE A 76 0.22 12.12 0.80
C ILE A 76 -1.07 12.93 0.67
N ALA A 77 -1.75 12.87 -0.48
CA ALA A 77 -3.01 13.55 -0.70
C ALA A 77 -4.10 13.01 0.25
N TYR A 78 -4.16 11.69 0.42
CA TYR A 78 -5.05 11.07 1.38
C TYR A 78 -4.75 11.53 2.82
N GLU A 79 -3.48 11.49 3.25
CA GLU A 79 -3.09 11.99 4.58
C GLU A 79 -3.52 13.44 4.82
N GLN A 80 -3.35 14.31 3.82
CA GLN A 80 -3.73 15.71 3.91
C GLN A 80 -5.24 15.90 4.02
N GLU A 81 -6.04 15.09 3.32
CA GLU A 81 -7.50 15.11 3.44
C GLU A 81 -7.93 14.71 4.86
N ILE A 82 -7.45 13.57 5.37
CA ILE A 82 -7.73 13.09 6.73
C ILE A 82 -7.41 14.15 7.78
N ILE A 83 -6.21 14.75 7.69
CA ILE A 83 -5.77 15.81 8.61
C ILE A 83 -6.62 17.07 8.45
N GLY A 84 -6.98 17.42 7.21
CA GLY A 84 -7.83 18.57 6.90
C GLY A 84 -9.25 18.45 7.49
N LEU A 85 -9.75 17.22 7.60
CA LEU A 85 -11.01 16.89 8.26
C LEU A 85 -10.89 16.85 9.80
N GLY A 86 -9.68 16.97 10.34
CA GLY A 86 -9.42 17.01 11.79
C GLY A 86 -9.09 15.66 12.42
N PHE A 87 -8.84 14.62 11.61
CA PHE A 87 -8.51 13.27 12.08
C PHE A 87 -7.01 12.99 12.00
N THR A 88 -6.57 11.91 12.63
CA THR A 88 -5.19 11.44 12.58
C THR A 88 -5.04 10.23 11.67
N VAL A 89 -3.90 10.12 10.99
CA VAL A 89 -3.60 8.97 10.11
C VAL A 89 -3.03 7.82 10.95
N THR A 90 -3.91 7.20 11.74
CA THR A 90 -3.67 6.02 12.59
C THR A 90 -4.88 5.08 12.48
N ASN A 91 -4.77 3.81 12.86
CA ASN A 91 -5.93 2.90 12.88
C ASN A 91 -7.13 3.54 13.60
N ASP A 92 -6.94 3.97 14.85
CA ASP A 92 -7.98 4.61 15.64
C ASP A 92 -8.51 5.89 14.98
N GLY A 93 -7.64 6.70 14.37
CA GLY A 93 -8.06 7.96 13.73
C GLY A 93 -8.86 7.75 12.45
N ILE A 94 -8.59 6.68 11.70
CA ILE A 94 -9.40 6.27 10.55
C ILE A 94 -10.74 5.67 11.00
N ASP A 95 -10.74 4.84 12.05
CA ASP A 95 -11.99 4.33 12.64
C ASP A 95 -12.87 5.47 13.17
N ASP A 96 -12.29 6.47 13.85
CA ASP A 96 -12.99 7.67 14.32
C ASP A 96 -13.55 8.51 13.15
N MET A 97 -12.80 8.65 12.06
CA MET A 97 -13.26 9.34 10.85
C MET A 97 -14.49 8.65 10.25
N LEU A 98 -14.41 7.34 10.04
CA LEU A 98 -15.48 6.56 9.43
C LEU A 98 -16.73 6.48 10.30
N ALA A 99 -16.59 6.65 11.62
CA ALA A 99 -17.71 6.75 12.55
C ALA A 99 -18.33 8.17 12.62
N SER A 100 -17.70 9.16 11.98
CA SER A 100 -18.12 10.56 12.03
C SER A 100 -19.10 10.94 10.91
N ASP A 101 -19.95 11.92 11.20
CA ASP A 101 -20.84 12.55 10.21
C ASP A 101 -20.10 13.52 9.27
N VAL A 102 -18.85 13.87 9.58
CA VAL A 102 -17.99 14.75 8.76
C VAL A 102 -17.61 14.07 7.45
N PHE A 103 -17.30 12.78 7.49
CA PHE A 103 -16.95 12.02 6.29
C PHE A 103 -18.17 11.76 5.41
N ASP A 104 -19.32 11.42 6.02
CA ASP A 104 -20.60 11.27 5.32
C ASP A 104 -21.05 12.54 4.59
N ALA A 105 -20.55 13.71 5.00
CA ALA A 105 -20.83 14.99 4.37
C ALA A 105 -20.00 15.26 3.09
N LEU A 106 -18.96 14.47 2.83
CA LEU A 106 -18.18 14.52 1.59
C LEU A 106 -18.94 13.75 0.51
N ASP A 107 -19.76 14.44 -0.28
CA ASP A 107 -20.55 13.84 -1.37
C ASP A 107 -20.09 14.34 -2.75
N PRO A 108 -19.41 13.50 -3.58
CA PRO A 108 -18.85 12.19 -3.23
C PRO A 108 -17.48 12.31 -2.53
N PRO A 109 -17.08 11.29 -1.74
CA PRO A 109 -15.71 11.19 -1.25
C PRO A 109 -14.72 11.05 -2.42
N HIS A 110 -13.49 11.51 -2.23
CA HIS A 110 -12.45 11.35 -3.25
C HIS A 110 -12.10 9.87 -3.45
N ASN A 111 -12.00 9.41 -4.69
CA ASN A 111 -11.73 8.01 -5.00
C ASN A 111 -10.22 7.73 -5.10
N TYR A 112 -9.57 7.54 -3.95
CA TYR A 112 -8.14 7.21 -3.88
C TYR A 112 -7.81 5.81 -4.44
N THR A 113 -8.77 4.88 -4.46
CA THR A 113 -8.59 3.56 -5.08
C THR A 113 -8.31 3.68 -6.58
N ASP A 114 -9.06 4.52 -7.29
CA ASP A 114 -8.84 4.74 -8.73
C ASP A 114 -7.50 5.44 -8.99
N ASP A 115 -7.16 6.44 -8.16
CA ASP A 115 -5.89 7.16 -8.28
C ASP A 115 -4.68 6.25 -8.06
N TRP A 116 -4.72 5.37 -7.05
CA TRP A 116 -3.67 4.39 -6.82
C TRP A 116 -3.55 3.39 -7.97
N SER A 117 -4.69 2.82 -8.40
CA SER A 117 -4.74 1.78 -9.44
C SER A 117 -4.16 2.27 -10.77
N LYS A 118 -4.31 3.56 -11.07
CA LYS A 118 -3.74 4.20 -12.27
C LYS A 118 -2.20 4.10 -12.34
N TYR A 119 -1.53 4.02 -11.19
CA TYR A 119 -0.06 3.97 -11.09
C TYR A 119 0.47 2.59 -10.67
N SER A 120 -0.41 1.59 -10.52
CA SER A 120 -0.03 0.23 -10.06
C SER A 120 0.98 -0.45 -11.00
N ASP A 121 0.73 -0.46 -12.31
CA ASP A 121 1.64 -1.08 -13.28
C ASP A 121 3.04 -0.43 -13.25
N GLU A 122 3.10 0.91 -13.22
CA GLU A 122 4.37 1.65 -13.12
C GLU A 122 5.09 1.37 -11.79
N LEU A 123 4.34 1.31 -10.69
CA LEU A 123 4.87 1.00 -9.36
C LEU A 123 5.57 -0.37 -9.33
N TRP A 124 4.91 -1.40 -9.89
CA TRP A 124 5.48 -2.74 -9.95
C TRP A 124 6.73 -2.81 -10.84
N GLU A 125 6.76 -2.08 -11.95
CA GLU A 125 7.95 -2.01 -12.81
C GLU A 125 9.12 -1.28 -12.12
N LEU A 126 8.88 -0.15 -11.45
CA LEU A 126 9.90 0.54 -10.65
C LEU A 126 10.47 -0.35 -9.54
N LEU A 127 9.62 -1.15 -8.91
CA LEU A 127 10.07 -2.13 -7.92
C LEU A 127 10.95 -3.21 -8.54
N ARG A 128 10.60 -3.72 -9.73
CA ARG A 128 11.47 -4.67 -10.47
C ARG A 128 12.83 -4.06 -10.78
N GLU A 129 12.86 -2.81 -11.24
CA GLU A 129 14.10 -2.09 -11.55
C GLU A 129 14.99 -1.91 -10.32
N HIS A 130 14.40 -1.62 -9.16
CA HIS A 130 15.11 -1.54 -7.88
C HIS A 130 15.70 -2.88 -7.42
N LEU A 131 15.02 -3.99 -7.72
CA LEU A 131 15.43 -5.34 -7.33
C LEU A 131 16.47 -5.95 -8.28
N ALA A 132 16.48 -5.57 -9.56
CA ALA A 132 17.32 -6.18 -10.58
C ALA A 132 18.84 -6.11 -10.28
N PRO A 133 19.43 -4.99 -9.80
CA PRO A 133 20.84 -4.93 -9.42
C PRO A 133 21.23 -5.87 -8.26
N LYS A 134 20.25 -6.36 -7.50
CA LYS A 134 20.44 -7.29 -6.37
C LYS A 134 20.37 -8.77 -6.81
N GLU A 135 20.28 -9.04 -8.11
CA GLU A 135 20.00 -10.36 -8.69
C GLU A 135 18.66 -10.97 -8.20
N ILE A 136 17.70 -10.12 -7.83
CA ILE A 136 16.36 -10.55 -7.39
C ILE A 136 15.38 -10.48 -8.55
N VAL A 137 14.67 -11.57 -8.81
CA VAL A 137 13.59 -11.65 -9.80
C VAL A 137 12.26 -11.65 -9.07
N LEU A 138 11.43 -10.66 -9.37
CA LEU A 138 10.07 -10.56 -8.83
C LEU A 138 9.09 -11.39 -9.66
N ARG A 139 8.36 -12.32 -9.02
CA ARG A 139 7.26 -13.06 -9.62
C ARG A 139 5.94 -12.53 -9.05
N LEU A 140 5.14 -11.94 -9.94
CA LEU A 140 3.83 -11.42 -9.62
C LEU A 140 2.81 -12.57 -9.68
N HIS A 141 2.08 -12.78 -8.59
CA HIS A 141 0.89 -13.61 -8.53
C HIS A 141 -0.30 -12.68 -8.78
N PHE A 142 -0.39 -12.10 -9.97
CA PHE A 142 -1.70 -11.66 -10.42
C PHE A 142 -2.51 -12.93 -10.59
N SER A 143 -3.69 -13.02 -9.99
CA SER A 143 -4.66 -13.97 -10.52
C SER A 143 -4.77 -13.62 -12.00
N GLU A 144 -4.28 -14.51 -12.87
CA GLU A 144 -4.72 -14.51 -14.26
C GLU A 144 -6.24 -14.60 -14.18
N ASN A 145 -6.92 -13.45 -14.23
CA ASN A 145 -8.33 -13.41 -14.54
C ASN A 145 -8.37 -13.56 -16.06
N PRO A 146 -8.79 -14.72 -16.59
CA PRO A 146 -9.01 -14.90 -18.01
C PRO A 146 -10.13 -13.99 -18.55
#